data_AF-A0A2D5EPH3-F1
#
_entry.id   AF-A0A2D5EPH3-F1
#
_cell.length_a   1.000
_cell.length_b   1.000
_cell.length_c   1.000
_cell.angle_alpha   90.00
_cell.angle_beta   90.00
_cell.angle_gamma   90.00
#
_symmetry.space_group_name_H-M   'P 1'
#
loop_
_entity.id
_entity.type
_entity.pdbx_description
1 polymer ?
#
loop_
_entity_poly.entity_id
_entity_poly.type
_entity_poly.pdbx_seq_one_letter_code
_entity_poly.pdbx_strand_id
1 'polypeptide(L)'
;MSGQLLSSKVVVVEEEPRVRGIPAVPTSIAGAVGVTERGPIGEPVLCSSFEEFEARFGGFTADSDLALAAMGFFENGGTQLWVVRTVHYGDVQDPATQTALRGWAWLTAGAADPTPAEVLGAPVQRVFVQDGDTLVLSVDGGPPATATVVATQAELVSAGVFPTGFAGGEVLDVRVMGMDQTVTFDAADQSVEQVAARMNEQLQLVSVTVDAGQLRVRTDLGGTDIRLAVLGGDANAALAFPAGEVAGAGNVAMSAEVGLGEIAAIVAADIPGVIAEEVEGALRLRTVSTGAAASIQVDPTSTLDDQLGLDNDPHLGAEGGAANALRVEGKDPAPSRTGLRSRSGRPPEARPASSTSRSSRTGCTGSSSPT
;
A
#
# COMPACT_ATOMS: atom_id res chain seq x y z
N MET A 1 66.79 -50.64 6.51
CA MET A 1 67.45 -51.80 5.87
C MET A 1 68.37 -52.43 6.89
N SER A 2 68.22 -53.73 7.16
CA SER A 2 69.02 -54.42 8.17
C SER A 2 70.43 -54.67 7.64
N GLY A 3 71.43 -53.97 8.17
CA GLY A 3 72.83 -54.11 7.78
C GLY A 3 73.50 -55.24 8.54
N GLN A 4 73.40 -56.47 8.03
CA GLN A 4 74.10 -57.61 8.62
C GLN A 4 75.52 -57.71 8.04
N LEU A 5 76.54 -57.57 8.88
CA LEU A 5 77.96 -57.62 8.49
C LEU A 5 78.65 -58.87 9.06
N LEU A 6 79.28 -59.65 8.17
CA LEU A 6 79.90 -60.96 8.44
C LEU A 6 81.45 -60.87 8.56
N SER A 7 81.98 -59.92 9.33
CA SER A 7 83.43 -59.81 9.58
C SER A 7 83.73 -59.16 10.93
N SER A 8 84.78 -59.65 11.60
CA SER A 8 85.28 -59.12 12.88
C SER A 8 86.00 -57.78 12.70
N LYS A 9 85.25 -56.69 12.54
CA LYS A 9 85.76 -55.32 12.62
C LYS A 9 84.83 -54.46 13.48
N VAL A 10 85.40 -53.56 14.29
CA VAL A 10 84.63 -52.61 15.10
C VAL A 10 83.95 -51.61 14.16
N VAL A 11 82.63 -51.52 14.26
CA VAL A 11 81.81 -50.54 13.55
C VAL A 11 81.27 -49.57 14.60
N VAL A 12 81.67 -48.30 14.49
CA VAL A 12 81.11 -47.21 15.29
C VAL A 12 79.91 -46.67 14.53
N VAL A 13 78.74 -46.66 15.18
CA VAL A 13 77.53 -46.02 14.67
C VAL A 13 77.15 -44.94 15.68
N GLU A 14 77.14 -43.69 15.25
CA GLU A 14 76.56 -42.60 16.02
C GLU A 14 75.04 -42.61 15.84
N GLU A 15 74.33 -43.04 16.87
CA GLU A 15 72.90 -42.77 16.99
C GLU A 15 72.72 -41.48 17.79
N GLU A 16 71.90 -40.56 17.28
CA GLU A 16 71.49 -39.38 18.05
C GLU A 16 70.82 -39.82 19.36
N PRO A 17 71.24 -39.29 20.53
CA PRO A 17 70.66 -39.71 21.79
C PRO A 17 69.19 -39.29 21.84
N ARG A 18 68.27 -40.25 21.65
CA ARG A 18 66.84 -40.04 21.91
C ARG A 18 66.57 -40.04 23.40
N VAL A 19 67.08 -39.03 24.11
CA VAL A 19 66.64 -38.75 25.47
C VAL A 19 65.23 -38.19 25.36
N ARG A 20 64.24 -39.00 25.74
CA ARG A 20 62.86 -38.53 25.86
C ARG A 20 62.77 -37.71 27.15
N GLY A 21 62.96 -36.39 27.03
CA GLY A 21 62.79 -35.48 28.15
C GLY A 21 61.41 -35.66 28.78
N ILE A 22 61.35 -35.75 30.11
CA ILE A 22 60.07 -35.74 30.83
C ILE A 22 59.53 -34.30 30.75
N PRO A 23 58.38 -34.05 30.10
CA PRO A 23 57.84 -32.70 30.04
C PRO A 23 57.49 -32.23 31.46
N ALA A 24 57.91 -31.02 31.81
CA ALA A 24 57.45 -30.38 33.04
C ALA A 24 55.95 -30.10 32.89
N VAL A 25 55.14 -30.74 33.75
CA VAL A 25 53.70 -30.48 33.81
C VAL A 25 53.50 -29.22 34.67
N PRO A 26 52.66 -28.26 34.25
CA PRO A 26 52.33 -27.10 35.09
C PRO A 26 51.77 -27.59 36.43
N THR A 27 52.40 -27.16 37.54
CA THR A 27 52.02 -27.56 38.90
C THR A 27 50.97 -26.63 39.52
N SER A 28 50.56 -25.57 38.80
CA SER A 28 49.54 -24.61 39.24
C SER A 28 48.48 -24.44 38.15
N ILE A 29 47.57 -25.42 38.08
CA ILE A 29 46.32 -25.32 37.34
C ILE A 29 45.20 -25.32 38.38
N ALA A 30 44.42 -24.23 38.42
CA ALA A 30 43.26 -24.14 39.30
C ALA A 30 41.98 -24.50 38.53
N GLY A 31 41.02 -25.09 39.25
CA GLY A 31 39.66 -25.30 38.77
C GLY A 31 38.68 -24.58 39.67
N ALA A 32 37.75 -23.83 39.10
CA ALA A 32 36.73 -23.08 39.82
C ALA A 32 35.34 -23.34 39.22
N VAL A 33 34.36 -23.51 40.09
CA VAL A 33 32.96 -23.75 39.71
C VAL A 33 32.10 -22.74 40.45
N GLY A 34 31.19 -22.08 39.75
CA GLY A 34 30.33 -21.07 40.37
C GLY A 34 29.36 -20.45 39.40
N VAL A 35 28.48 -19.60 39.92
CA VAL A 35 27.53 -18.85 39.11
C VAL A 35 28.26 -17.67 38.48
N THR A 36 28.02 -17.42 37.20
CA THR A 36 28.58 -16.29 36.46
C THR A 36 27.49 -15.62 35.64
N GLU A 37 27.69 -14.34 35.31
CA GLU A 37 26.74 -13.52 34.57
C GLU A 37 26.36 -14.17 33.23
N ARG A 38 27.34 -14.65 32.47
CA ARG A 38 27.18 -15.29 31.15
C ARG A 38 28.15 -16.46 30.98
N GLY A 39 28.14 -17.10 29.82
CA GLY A 39 29.05 -18.18 29.45
C GLY A 39 28.39 -19.56 29.39
N PRO A 40 29.10 -20.57 28.85
CA PRO A 40 28.56 -21.91 28.66
C PRO A 40 28.35 -22.59 30.03
N ILE A 41 27.19 -23.24 30.18
CA ILE A 41 26.78 -23.88 31.44
C ILE A 41 27.28 -25.33 31.45
N GLY A 42 27.93 -25.75 32.54
CA GLY A 42 28.40 -27.11 32.72
C GLY A 42 29.59 -27.51 31.85
N GLU A 43 30.14 -26.60 31.06
CA GLU A 43 31.31 -26.83 30.21
C GLU A 43 32.57 -26.20 30.86
N PRO A 44 33.66 -26.97 31.04
CA PRO A 44 34.91 -26.43 31.52
C PRO A 44 35.60 -25.61 30.43
N VAL A 45 35.92 -24.36 30.75
CA VAL A 45 36.60 -23.42 29.86
C VAL A 45 37.90 -22.96 30.49
N LEU A 46 39.01 -23.08 29.76
CA LEU A 46 40.31 -22.57 30.19
C LEU A 46 40.40 -21.06 29.98
N CYS A 47 40.68 -20.32 31.04
CA CYS A 47 41.02 -18.90 31.03
C CYS A 47 42.49 -18.74 31.43
N SER A 48 43.23 -17.99 30.62
CA SER A 48 44.66 -17.70 30.82
C SER A 48 44.92 -16.30 31.39
N SER A 49 43.91 -15.44 31.40
CA SER A 49 43.92 -14.13 32.07
C SER A 49 42.54 -13.79 32.64
N PHE A 50 42.49 -12.76 33.48
CA PHE A 50 41.22 -12.26 34.03
C PHE A 50 40.34 -11.61 32.95
N GLU A 51 40.92 -10.93 31.96
CA GLU A 51 40.17 -10.36 30.83
C GLU A 51 39.52 -11.46 29.98
N GLU A 52 40.19 -12.60 29.80
CA GLU A 52 39.61 -13.76 29.12
C GLU A 52 38.46 -14.37 29.93
N PHE A 53 38.59 -14.39 31.26
CA PHE A 53 37.49 -14.75 32.16
C PHE A 53 36.31 -13.78 32.00
N GLU A 54 36.53 -12.47 32.08
CA GLU A 54 35.46 -11.46 31.98
C GLU A 54 34.78 -11.48 30.60
N ALA A 55 35.56 -11.66 29.53
CA ALA A 55 35.04 -11.79 28.17
C ALA A 55 34.12 -13.00 28.00
N ARG A 56 34.40 -14.13 28.66
CA ARG A 56 33.62 -15.37 28.52
C ARG A 56 32.51 -15.53 29.53
N PHE A 57 32.75 -15.15 30.78
CA PHE A 57 31.88 -15.40 31.91
C PHE A 57 31.18 -14.14 32.47
N GLY A 58 31.62 -12.96 32.04
CA GLY A 58 31.09 -11.67 32.48
C GLY A 58 31.79 -11.15 33.74
N GLY A 59 31.23 -10.09 34.31
CA GLY A 59 31.85 -9.38 35.42
C GLY A 59 31.45 -9.90 36.80
N PHE A 60 31.53 -9.01 37.78
CA PHE A 60 31.07 -9.28 39.15
C PHE A 60 29.55 -9.41 39.19
N THR A 61 29.07 -10.42 39.90
CA THR A 61 27.64 -10.64 40.15
C THR A 61 27.40 -10.73 41.65
N ALA A 62 26.23 -10.29 42.12
CA ALA A 62 25.85 -10.37 43.53
C ALA A 62 25.66 -11.82 44.02
N ASP A 63 25.41 -12.74 43.09
CA ASP A 63 25.07 -14.14 43.39
C ASP A 63 26.30 -15.06 43.51
N SER A 64 27.53 -14.55 43.33
CA SER A 64 28.74 -15.36 43.31
C SER A 64 30.03 -14.56 43.44
N ASP A 65 30.92 -15.02 44.32
CA ASP A 65 32.27 -14.48 44.50
C ASP A 65 33.27 -15.03 43.46
N LEU A 66 32.82 -15.82 42.48
CA LEU A 66 33.72 -16.47 41.51
C LEU A 66 34.54 -15.46 40.70
N ALA A 67 33.97 -14.33 40.31
CA ALA A 67 34.71 -13.27 39.61
C ALA A 67 35.79 -12.64 40.50
N LEU A 68 35.50 -12.43 41.80
CA LEU A 68 36.48 -11.94 42.78
C LEU A 68 37.61 -12.96 43.01
N ALA A 69 37.27 -14.24 43.11
CA ALA A 69 38.23 -15.32 43.27
C ALA A 69 39.12 -15.49 42.02
N ALA A 70 38.55 -15.38 40.81
CA ALA A 70 39.30 -15.42 39.57
C ALA A 70 40.27 -14.25 39.44
N MET A 71 39.82 -13.02 39.76
CA MET A 71 40.67 -11.83 39.79
C MET A 71 41.85 -12.03 40.75
N GLY A 72 41.56 -12.42 42.00
CA GLY A 72 42.59 -12.69 42.99
C GLY A 72 43.56 -13.81 42.56
N PHE A 73 43.08 -14.85 41.88
CA PHE A 73 43.96 -15.92 41.37
C PHE A 73 44.97 -15.38 40.35
N PHE A 74 44.54 -14.59 39.38
CA PHE A 74 45.42 -14.02 38.36
C PHE A 74 46.35 -12.94 38.93
N GLU A 75 45.85 -12.08 39.83
CA GLU A 75 46.67 -11.07 40.53
C GLU A 75 47.77 -11.69 41.40
N ASN A 76 47.50 -12.87 41.99
CA ASN A 76 48.49 -13.62 42.77
C ASN A 76 49.44 -14.48 41.92
N GLY A 77 49.47 -14.28 40.59
CA GLY A 77 50.41 -14.96 39.68
C GLY A 77 49.93 -16.30 39.13
N GLY A 78 48.64 -16.63 39.27
CA GLY A 78 48.02 -17.76 38.59
C GLY A 78 48.00 -17.56 37.07
N THR A 79 48.18 -18.64 36.31
CA THR A 79 48.29 -18.55 34.82
C THR A 79 47.28 -19.41 34.06
N GLN A 80 46.70 -20.42 34.71
CA GLN A 80 45.73 -21.33 34.10
C GLN A 80 44.59 -21.60 35.06
N LEU A 81 43.39 -21.10 34.71
CA LEU A 81 42.17 -21.31 35.48
C LEU A 81 41.13 -21.98 34.61
N TRP A 82 40.71 -23.19 34.98
CA TRP A 82 39.52 -23.81 34.40
C TRP A 82 38.28 -23.33 35.14
N VAL A 83 37.33 -22.78 34.41
CA VAL A 83 36.07 -22.29 34.97
C VAL A 83 34.91 -23.07 34.39
N VAL A 84 34.05 -23.56 35.28
CA VAL A 84 32.75 -24.13 34.93
C VAL A 84 31.67 -23.23 35.51
N ARG A 85 30.86 -22.63 34.63
CA ARG A 85 29.66 -21.93 35.06
C ARG A 85 28.60 -22.96 35.44
N THR A 86 28.01 -22.79 36.61
CA THR A 86 26.86 -23.59 37.06
C THR A 86 25.62 -22.70 37.22
N VAL A 87 24.44 -23.34 37.23
CA VAL A 87 23.13 -22.72 37.44
C VAL A 87 22.30 -23.63 38.36
N HIS A 88 21.10 -23.20 38.71
CA HIS A 88 20.19 -24.06 39.46
C HIS A 88 19.63 -25.16 38.56
N TYR A 89 19.61 -26.39 39.07
CA TYR A 89 19.05 -27.58 38.42
C TYR A 89 17.84 -28.07 39.22
N GLY A 90 16.76 -28.46 38.53
CA GLY A 90 15.63 -29.13 39.18
C GLY A 90 16.00 -30.51 39.72
N ASP A 91 16.92 -31.19 39.04
CA ASP A 91 17.59 -32.42 39.46
C ASP A 91 19.10 -32.29 39.17
N VAL A 92 19.92 -32.33 40.21
CA VAL A 92 21.38 -32.19 40.11
C VAL A 92 22.06 -33.32 39.32
N GLN A 93 21.38 -34.44 39.09
CA GLN A 93 21.87 -35.55 38.28
C GLN A 93 21.50 -35.43 36.80
N ASP A 94 20.59 -34.51 36.44
CA ASP A 94 20.15 -34.29 35.07
C ASP A 94 20.47 -32.86 34.60
N PRO A 95 21.53 -32.68 33.78
CA PRO A 95 21.90 -31.38 33.22
C PRO A 95 20.78 -30.69 32.42
N ALA A 96 19.80 -31.44 31.89
CA ALA A 96 18.68 -30.87 31.14
C ALA A 96 17.69 -30.10 32.02
N THR A 97 17.73 -30.30 33.34
CA THR A 97 16.82 -29.64 34.30
C THR A 97 17.30 -28.25 34.74
N GLN A 98 18.31 -27.69 34.07
CA GLN A 98 18.76 -26.33 34.32
C GLN A 98 17.61 -25.32 34.19
N THR A 99 17.49 -24.41 35.15
CA THR A 99 16.40 -23.40 35.18
C THR A 99 16.77 -22.11 34.45
N ALA A 100 18.01 -21.98 33.98
CA ALA A 100 18.46 -20.81 33.25
C ALA A 100 17.82 -20.76 31.85
N LEU A 101 17.04 -19.71 31.59
CA LEU A 101 16.35 -19.51 30.32
C LEU A 101 17.15 -18.59 29.40
N ARG A 102 17.09 -18.84 28.09
CA ARG A 102 17.58 -17.91 27.06
C ARG A 102 16.54 -16.83 26.85
N GLY A 103 16.94 -15.57 26.97
CA GLY A 103 16.13 -14.44 26.53
C GLY A 103 15.90 -14.53 25.03
N TRP A 104 14.67 -14.35 24.59
CA TRP A 104 14.32 -14.28 23.18
C TRP A 104 13.23 -13.23 22.95
N ALA A 105 13.19 -12.69 21.74
CA ALA A 105 12.15 -11.78 21.28
C ALA A 105 11.84 -12.04 19.79
N TRP A 106 10.63 -11.68 19.36
CA TRP A 106 10.30 -11.58 17.94
C TRP A 106 10.53 -10.14 17.48
N LEU A 107 11.17 -9.98 16.32
CA LEU A 107 11.05 -8.76 15.54
C LEU A 107 9.98 -9.00 14.48
N THR A 108 8.87 -8.28 14.56
CA THR A 108 7.76 -8.39 13.60
C THR A 108 7.85 -7.26 12.59
N ALA A 109 7.92 -7.60 11.30
CA ALA A 109 7.50 -6.67 10.26
C ALA A 109 5.97 -6.60 10.26
N GLY A 110 5.38 -5.43 10.00
CA GLY A 110 3.93 -5.30 9.87
C GLY A 110 3.39 -6.25 8.80
N ALA A 111 2.19 -6.80 9.01
CA ALA A 111 1.47 -7.45 7.93
C ALA A 111 1.26 -6.41 6.82
N ALA A 112 1.46 -6.78 5.55
CA ALA A 112 1.04 -5.91 4.47
C ALA A 112 -0.50 -5.91 4.48
N ASP A 113 -1.12 -4.73 4.54
CA ASP A 113 -2.56 -4.62 4.37
C ASP A 113 -2.94 -4.95 2.92
N PRO A 114 -4.10 -5.61 2.68
CA PRO A 114 -4.57 -5.82 1.32
C PRO A 114 -4.79 -4.47 0.63
N THR A 115 -4.35 -4.36 -0.61
CA THR A 115 -4.50 -3.12 -1.40
C THR A 115 -5.68 -3.23 -2.36
N PRO A 116 -6.34 -2.10 -2.68
CA PRO A 116 -7.34 -2.07 -3.75
C PRO A 116 -6.68 -2.24 -5.11
N ALA A 117 -7.48 -2.55 -6.12
CA ALA A 117 -7.08 -2.38 -7.52
C ALA A 117 -7.16 -0.88 -7.86
N GLU A 118 -6.23 -0.40 -8.67
CA GLU A 118 -6.09 1.01 -8.97
C GLU A 118 -5.64 1.23 -10.41
N VAL A 119 -6.28 2.17 -11.09
CA VAL A 119 -5.83 2.72 -12.38
C VAL A 119 -5.61 4.22 -12.21
N LEU A 120 -4.50 4.72 -12.76
CA LEU A 120 -4.10 6.11 -12.69
C LEU A 120 -3.96 6.65 -14.11
N GLY A 121 -4.66 7.74 -14.39
CA GLY A 121 -4.58 8.43 -15.68
C GLY A 121 -3.32 9.28 -15.85
N ALA A 122 -3.30 10.08 -16.91
CA ALA A 122 -2.27 11.08 -17.13
C ALA A 122 -2.65 12.43 -16.52
N PRO A 123 -1.68 13.27 -16.11
CA PRO A 123 -1.98 14.61 -15.63
C PRO A 123 -2.64 15.48 -16.71
N VAL A 124 -3.81 16.03 -16.43
CA VAL A 124 -4.57 16.91 -17.32
C VAL A 124 -5.11 18.12 -16.55
N GLN A 125 -5.04 19.30 -17.16
CA GLN A 125 -5.52 20.53 -16.50
C GLN A 125 -7.02 20.77 -16.71
N ARG A 126 -7.55 20.39 -17.87
CA ARG A 126 -8.94 20.57 -18.28
C ARG A 126 -9.32 19.44 -19.22
N VAL A 127 -10.56 18.97 -19.11
CA VAL A 127 -11.13 17.94 -19.96
C VAL A 127 -12.19 18.57 -20.86
N PHE A 128 -12.08 18.34 -22.18
CA PHE A 128 -13.04 18.84 -23.16
C PHE A 128 -14.07 17.76 -23.46
N VAL A 129 -15.25 17.90 -22.89
CA VAL A 129 -16.29 16.87 -22.98
C VAL A 129 -17.39 17.28 -23.95
N GLN A 130 -18.12 16.29 -24.42
CA GLN A 130 -19.38 16.42 -25.12
C GLN A 130 -20.53 15.87 -24.27
N ASP A 131 -21.75 16.32 -24.55
CA ASP A 131 -22.94 15.74 -23.94
C ASP A 131 -23.04 14.26 -24.34
N GLY A 132 -23.15 13.37 -23.35
CA GLY A 132 -23.20 11.93 -23.55
C GLY A 132 -21.83 11.23 -23.56
N ASP A 133 -20.72 11.94 -23.32
CA ASP A 133 -19.42 11.28 -23.12
C ASP A 133 -19.46 10.29 -21.94
N THR A 134 -18.71 9.20 -22.05
CA THR A 134 -18.80 8.10 -21.10
C THR A 134 -17.44 7.63 -20.59
N LEU A 135 -17.44 7.19 -19.33
CA LEU A 135 -16.40 6.36 -18.76
C LEU A 135 -17.03 5.06 -18.28
N VAL A 136 -16.60 3.94 -18.87
CA VAL A 136 -17.16 2.62 -18.63
C VAL A 136 -16.14 1.79 -17.87
N LEU A 137 -16.51 1.27 -16.70
CA LEU A 137 -15.63 0.51 -15.83
C LEU A 137 -16.21 -0.87 -15.54
N SER A 138 -15.37 -1.90 -15.62
CA SER A 138 -15.65 -3.23 -15.07
C SER A 138 -14.96 -3.37 -13.71
N VAL A 139 -15.71 -3.69 -12.67
CA VAL A 139 -15.22 -3.73 -11.28
C VAL A 139 -15.48 -5.10 -10.68
N ASP A 140 -14.46 -5.71 -10.07
CA ASP A 140 -14.51 -7.01 -9.37
C ASP A 140 -15.16 -8.14 -10.18
N GLY A 141 -14.93 -8.15 -11.50
CA GLY A 141 -15.53 -9.12 -12.44
C GLY A 141 -17.04 -8.95 -12.65
N GLY A 142 -17.63 -7.86 -12.18
CA GLY A 142 -19.01 -7.47 -12.42
C GLY A 142 -19.26 -6.98 -13.86
N PRO A 143 -20.54 -6.76 -14.23
CA PRO A 143 -20.86 -6.18 -15.53
C PRO A 143 -20.32 -4.74 -15.64
N PRO A 144 -20.01 -4.26 -16.85
CA PRO A 144 -19.58 -2.87 -17.05
C PRO A 144 -20.62 -1.89 -16.53
N ALA A 145 -20.17 -0.92 -15.74
CA ALA A 145 -20.95 0.21 -15.26
C ALA A 145 -20.50 1.48 -15.99
N THR A 146 -21.45 2.37 -16.29
CA THR A 146 -21.20 3.56 -17.11
C THR A 146 -21.45 4.81 -16.29
N ALA A 147 -20.44 5.66 -16.20
CA ALA A 147 -20.56 7.05 -15.81
C ALA A 147 -20.77 7.89 -17.07
N THR A 148 -21.78 8.76 -17.07
CA THR A 148 -22.11 9.58 -18.25
C THR A 148 -22.03 11.06 -17.93
N VAL A 149 -21.25 11.78 -18.73
CA VAL A 149 -21.23 13.24 -18.70
C VAL A 149 -22.48 13.77 -19.37
N VAL A 150 -23.19 14.62 -18.66
CA VAL A 150 -24.35 15.36 -19.15
C VAL A 150 -23.97 16.83 -19.15
N ALA A 151 -23.89 17.40 -20.34
CA ALA A 151 -23.54 18.78 -20.61
C ALA A 151 -24.57 19.37 -21.58
N THR A 152 -25.82 19.46 -21.12
CA THR A 152 -26.93 19.93 -21.95
C THR A 152 -26.77 21.42 -22.25
N GLN A 153 -26.88 21.79 -23.53
CA GLN A 153 -26.82 23.16 -24.02
C GLN A 153 -28.05 23.98 -23.59
N ALA A 154 -27.90 25.30 -23.47
CA ALA A 154 -29.05 26.19 -23.34
C ALA A 154 -29.71 26.35 -24.71
N GLU A 155 -31.04 26.22 -24.78
CA GLU A 155 -31.79 26.29 -26.03
C GLU A 155 -32.94 27.30 -25.96
N LEU A 156 -33.01 28.17 -26.98
CA LEU A 156 -34.16 29.03 -27.24
C LEU A 156 -34.82 28.64 -28.56
N VAL A 157 -36.14 28.48 -28.53
CA VAL A 157 -36.94 28.18 -29.71
C VAL A 157 -37.87 29.34 -30.01
N SER A 158 -37.90 29.78 -31.26
CA SER A 158 -38.80 30.84 -31.69
C SER A 158 -40.24 30.33 -31.83
N ALA A 159 -41.22 31.16 -31.46
CA ALA A 159 -42.64 30.84 -31.63
C ALA A 159 -43.26 31.46 -32.90
N GLY A 160 -42.49 32.29 -33.62
CA GLY A 160 -42.97 32.97 -34.83
C GLY A 160 -43.35 32.00 -35.95
N VAL A 161 -44.40 32.36 -36.70
CA VAL A 161 -44.70 31.73 -38.00
C VAL A 161 -43.96 32.55 -39.06
N PHE A 162 -43.03 31.92 -39.78
CA PHE A 162 -42.09 32.63 -40.67
C PHE A 162 -42.60 32.79 -42.11
N PRO A 163 -43.00 34.02 -42.48
CA PRO A 163 -42.75 34.61 -43.79
C PRO A 163 -42.32 36.07 -43.57
N THR A 164 -41.05 36.35 -43.26
CA THR A 164 -40.68 37.63 -42.64
C THR A 164 -40.80 38.80 -43.61
N GLY A 165 -41.04 40.00 -43.06
CA GLY A 165 -41.23 41.26 -43.78
C GLY A 165 -40.29 42.36 -43.27
N PHE A 166 -39.06 41.98 -42.92
CA PHE A 166 -38.04 42.93 -42.47
C PHE A 166 -37.80 43.99 -43.56
N ALA A 167 -37.82 45.25 -43.15
CA ALA A 167 -37.52 46.42 -43.99
C ALA A 167 -36.02 46.71 -44.05
N GLY A 168 -35.22 46.06 -43.21
CA GLY A 168 -33.79 46.25 -43.05
C GLY A 168 -33.48 47.22 -41.91
N GLY A 169 -32.50 46.84 -41.09
CA GLY A 169 -32.08 47.59 -39.90
C GLY A 169 -32.75 47.16 -38.60
N GLU A 170 -33.70 46.22 -38.64
CA GLU A 170 -34.23 45.58 -37.44
C GLU A 170 -33.13 44.83 -36.69
N VAL A 171 -33.18 44.86 -35.37
CA VAL A 171 -32.17 44.26 -34.48
C VAL A 171 -32.77 43.25 -33.52
N LEU A 172 -31.98 42.25 -33.17
CA LEU A 172 -32.24 41.31 -32.08
C LEU A 172 -31.06 41.34 -31.11
N ASP A 173 -31.34 41.69 -29.85
CA ASP A 173 -30.34 41.70 -28.78
C ASP A 173 -30.39 40.38 -28.01
N VAL A 174 -29.27 39.69 -27.93
CA VAL A 174 -29.12 38.37 -27.29
C VAL A 174 -27.96 38.42 -26.30
N ARG A 175 -28.15 37.85 -25.11
CA ARG A 175 -27.08 37.58 -24.15
C ARG A 175 -26.70 36.11 -24.23
N VAL A 176 -25.43 35.84 -24.52
CA VAL A 176 -24.86 34.50 -24.58
C VAL A 176 -23.71 34.44 -23.58
N MET A 177 -23.78 33.56 -22.58
CA MET A 177 -22.71 33.42 -21.58
C MET A 177 -22.31 34.73 -20.90
N GLY A 178 -23.29 35.62 -20.68
CA GLY A 178 -23.06 36.96 -20.10
C GLY A 178 -22.58 38.03 -21.09
N MET A 179 -22.35 37.69 -22.36
CA MET A 179 -21.96 38.64 -23.41
C MET A 179 -23.18 39.11 -24.21
N ASP A 180 -23.41 40.41 -24.21
CA ASP A 180 -24.47 41.04 -25.01
C ASP A 180 -24.01 41.18 -26.47
N GLN A 181 -24.82 40.66 -27.38
CA GLN A 181 -24.60 40.64 -28.82
C GLN A 181 -25.85 41.15 -29.53
N THR A 182 -25.66 41.88 -30.62
CA THR A 182 -26.76 42.42 -31.43
C THR A 182 -26.65 41.87 -32.84
N VAL A 183 -27.71 41.26 -33.35
CA VAL A 183 -27.84 40.88 -34.75
C VAL A 183 -28.64 41.95 -35.47
N THR A 184 -28.16 42.43 -36.61
CA THR A 184 -28.93 43.30 -37.50
C THR A 184 -29.41 42.50 -38.71
N PHE A 185 -30.69 42.62 -39.04
CA PHE A 185 -31.31 41.97 -40.20
C PHE A 185 -31.42 42.92 -41.37
N ASP A 186 -31.23 42.37 -42.57
CA ASP A 186 -31.40 43.09 -43.83
C ASP A 186 -32.80 42.86 -44.41
N ALA A 187 -33.22 43.76 -45.31
CA ALA A 187 -34.45 43.59 -46.08
C ALA A 187 -34.45 42.30 -46.94
N ALA A 188 -33.30 41.66 -47.13
CA ALA A 188 -33.17 40.41 -47.87
C ALA A 188 -33.48 39.16 -47.01
N ASP A 189 -33.52 39.29 -45.68
CA ASP A 189 -33.68 38.16 -44.75
C ASP A 189 -35.18 37.82 -44.57
N GLN A 190 -35.78 37.26 -45.63
CA GLN A 190 -37.24 37.04 -45.74
C GLN A 190 -37.67 35.59 -45.48
N SER A 191 -36.73 34.65 -45.37
CA SER A 191 -36.98 33.24 -45.00
C SER A 191 -36.34 32.88 -43.66
N VAL A 192 -36.88 31.85 -42.99
CA VAL A 192 -36.33 31.36 -41.72
C VAL A 192 -34.87 30.89 -41.86
N GLU A 193 -34.52 30.33 -43.01
CA GLU A 193 -33.15 29.90 -43.32
C GLU A 193 -32.21 31.09 -43.51
N GLN A 194 -32.68 32.17 -44.15
CA GLN A 194 -31.89 33.40 -44.30
C GLN A 194 -31.68 34.08 -42.95
N VAL A 195 -32.72 34.14 -42.12
CA VAL A 195 -32.63 34.66 -40.74
C VAL A 195 -31.68 33.82 -39.90
N ALA A 196 -31.77 32.49 -39.96
CA ALA A 196 -30.84 31.60 -39.27
C ALA A 196 -29.38 31.79 -39.74
N ALA A 197 -29.16 31.90 -41.05
CA ALA A 197 -27.84 32.15 -41.63
C ALA A 197 -27.28 33.51 -41.17
N ARG A 198 -28.11 34.56 -41.17
CA ARG A 198 -27.74 35.89 -40.68
C ARG A 198 -27.33 35.88 -39.21
N MET A 199 -28.09 35.16 -38.38
CA MET A 199 -27.77 35.01 -36.96
C MET A 199 -26.47 34.23 -36.77
N ASN A 200 -26.23 33.13 -37.50
CA ASN A 200 -24.97 32.38 -37.43
C ASN A 200 -23.75 33.17 -37.92
N GLU A 201 -23.94 34.14 -38.81
CA GLU A 201 -22.87 35.01 -39.30
C GLU A 201 -22.43 36.05 -38.25
N GLN A 202 -23.38 36.53 -37.43
CA GLN A 202 -23.15 37.64 -36.51
C GLN A 202 -23.01 37.23 -35.04
N LEU A 203 -23.64 36.13 -34.62
CA LEU A 203 -23.59 35.64 -33.24
C LEU A 203 -22.40 34.71 -33.02
N GLN A 204 -21.83 34.80 -31.82
CA GLN A 204 -20.76 33.94 -31.33
C GLN A 204 -21.24 33.06 -30.18
N LEU A 205 -20.64 31.87 -30.05
CA LEU A 205 -20.92 30.86 -29.03
C LEU A 205 -22.33 30.27 -29.08
N VAL A 206 -23.01 30.40 -30.23
CA VAL A 206 -24.29 29.77 -30.50
C VAL A 206 -24.33 29.22 -31.92
N SER A 207 -25.11 28.17 -32.09
CA SER A 207 -25.53 27.63 -33.37
C SER A 207 -27.05 27.80 -33.51
N VAL A 208 -27.45 28.37 -34.64
CA VAL A 208 -28.85 28.58 -35.00
C VAL A 208 -29.24 27.58 -36.07
N THR A 209 -30.21 26.73 -35.75
CA THR A 209 -30.74 25.71 -36.65
C THR A 209 -32.22 25.96 -36.92
N VAL A 210 -32.72 25.43 -38.03
CA VAL A 210 -34.15 25.48 -38.36
C VAL A 210 -34.72 24.07 -38.20
N ASP A 211 -35.77 23.96 -37.39
CA ASP A 211 -36.49 22.71 -37.19
C ASP A 211 -38.00 22.98 -37.18
N ALA A 212 -38.75 22.21 -37.97
CA ALA A 212 -40.19 22.41 -38.16
C ALA A 212 -40.62 23.87 -38.49
N GLY A 213 -39.75 24.63 -39.16
CA GLY A 213 -39.99 26.03 -39.50
C GLY A 213 -39.76 27.02 -38.34
N GLN A 214 -39.20 26.58 -37.22
CA GLN A 214 -38.82 27.41 -36.08
C GLN A 214 -37.30 27.56 -36.01
N LEU A 215 -36.83 28.71 -35.52
CA LEU A 215 -35.42 28.93 -35.18
C LEU A 215 -35.15 28.30 -33.83
N ARG A 216 -34.11 27.48 -33.76
CA ARG A 216 -33.53 26.97 -32.51
C ARG A 216 -32.13 27.52 -32.35
N VAL A 217 -31.94 28.37 -31.34
CA VAL A 217 -30.64 28.90 -30.94
C VAL A 217 -30.13 28.02 -29.81
N ARG A 218 -29.02 27.33 -30.02
CA ARG A 218 -28.32 26.55 -29.00
C ARG A 218 -26.97 27.14 -28.72
N THR A 219 -26.54 27.16 -27.46
CA THR A 219 -25.16 27.49 -27.12
C THR A 219 -24.21 26.41 -27.63
N ASP A 220 -23.01 26.78 -28.08
CA ASP A 220 -22.02 25.80 -28.55
C ASP A 220 -21.52 24.90 -27.41
N LEU A 221 -21.51 25.45 -26.19
CA LEU A 221 -21.15 24.77 -24.96
C LEU A 221 -22.39 24.36 -24.17
N GLY A 222 -22.26 23.33 -23.34
CA GLY A 222 -23.32 22.86 -22.45
C GLY A 222 -22.85 22.75 -21.00
N GLY A 223 -23.80 22.57 -20.08
CA GLY A 223 -23.55 22.50 -18.64
C GLY A 223 -24.37 23.49 -17.81
N THR A 224 -24.24 23.38 -16.49
CA THR A 224 -25.09 24.11 -15.52
C THR A 224 -24.77 25.59 -15.41
N ASP A 225 -23.64 26.07 -15.94
CA ASP A 225 -23.25 27.49 -15.93
C ASP A 225 -23.58 28.19 -17.25
N ILE A 226 -24.05 27.44 -18.23
CA ILE A 226 -24.37 27.97 -19.55
C ILE A 226 -25.68 28.76 -19.51
N ARG A 227 -25.70 29.98 -20.05
CA ARG A 227 -26.86 30.89 -20.06
C ARG A 227 -27.09 31.49 -21.45
N LEU A 228 -28.35 31.60 -21.83
CA LEU A 228 -28.81 32.19 -23.08
C LEU A 228 -30.10 33.00 -22.85
N ALA A 229 -30.18 34.24 -23.31
CA ALA A 229 -31.38 35.06 -23.19
C ALA A 229 -31.55 35.97 -24.39
N VAL A 230 -32.80 36.23 -24.80
CA VAL A 230 -33.12 37.36 -25.68
C VAL A 230 -33.44 38.57 -24.81
N LEU A 231 -32.68 39.65 -24.99
CA LEU A 231 -32.82 40.89 -24.21
C LEU A 231 -33.88 41.82 -24.80
N GLY A 232 -34.14 41.71 -26.10
CA GLY A 232 -35.10 42.56 -26.81
C GLY A 232 -34.74 42.72 -28.28
N GLY A 233 -35.01 43.92 -28.81
CA GLY A 233 -34.88 44.24 -30.22
C GLY A 233 -36.23 44.22 -30.94
N ASP A 234 -36.39 45.11 -31.92
CA ASP A 234 -37.63 45.24 -32.70
C ASP A 234 -37.87 44.02 -33.61
N ALA A 235 -36.81 43.30 -34.02
CA ALA A 235 -36.93 42.04 -34.73
C ALA A 235 -37.66 40.97 -33.91
N ASN A 236 -37.56 41.00 -32.57
CA ASN A 236 -38.18 39.98 -31.72
C ASN A 236 -39.72 40.03 -31.75
N ALA A 237 -40.32 41.15 -32.20
CA ALA A 237 -41.76 41.20 -32.43
C ALA A 237 -42.21 40.23 -33.54
N ALA A 238 -41.36 39.98 -34.53
CA ALA A 238 -41.61 39.02 -35.60
C ALA A 238 -41.08 37.62 -35.26
N LEU A 239 -39.89 37.53 -34.66
CA LEU A 239 -39.25 36.25 -34.33
C LEU A 239 -39.93 35.55 -33.15
N ALA A 240 -40.51 36.30 -32.21
CA ALA A 240 -41.25 35.81 -31.06
C ALA A 240 -40.47 34.76 -30.23
N PHE A 241 -39.20 35.04 -29.92
CA PHE A 241 -38.49 34.29 -28.90
C PHE A 241 -39.07 34.57 -27.51
N PRO A 242 -39.12 33.56 -26.63
CA PRO A 242 -39.63 33.74 -25.28
C PRO A 242 -38.75 34.72 -24.48
N ALA A 243 -39.38 35.50 -23.60
CA ALA A 243 -38.67 36.37 -22.68
C ALA A 243 -38.09 35.59 -21.50
N GLY A 244 -36.91 35.99 -21.03
CA GLY A 244 -36.22 35.38 -19.90
C GLY A 244 -34.94 34.65 -20.28
N GLU A 245 -34.15 34.32 -19.27
CA GLU A 245 -32.91 33.56 -19.43
C GLU A 245 -33.19 32.06 -19.34
N VAL A 246 -32.64 31.31 -20.28
CA VAL A 246 -32.62 29.85 -20.31
C VAL A 246 -31.23 29.38 -19.93
N ALA A 247 -31.17 28.35 -19.09
CA ALA A 247 -29.93 27.72 -18.66
C ALA A 247 -29.72 26.38 -19.38
N GLY A 248 -28.46 26.04 -19.59
CA GLY A 248 -28.05 24.65 -19.80
C GLY A 248 -28.28 23.83 -18.52
N ALA A 249 -28.11 22.52 -18.65
CA ALA A 249 -28.30 21.58 -17.55
C ALA A 249 -27.23 20.49 -17.58
N GLY A 250 -27.23 19.63 -16.58
CA GLY A 250 -26.37 18.44 -16.55
C GLY A 250 -25.62 18.27 -15.24
N ASN A 251 -24.52 17.54 -15.30
CA ASN A 251 -23.67 17.20 -14.15
C ASN A 251 -22.25 17.82 -14.24
N VAL A 252 -22.00 18.66 -15.26
CA VAL A 252 -20.81 19.49 -15.38
C VAL A 252 -21.18 20.97 -15.51
N ALA A 253 -20.29 21.86 -15.05
CA ALA A 253 -20.50 23.30 -15.11
C ALA A 253 -20.41 23.83 -16.54
N MET A 254 -19.33 23.50 -17.25
CA MET A 254 -19.08 23.93 -18.63
C MET A 254 -18.27 22.87 -19.39
N SER A 255 -18.79 22.41 -20.52
CA SER A 255 -18.20 21.34 -21.34
C SER A 255 -16.77 21.60 -21.86
N ALA A 256 -16.35 22.86 -21.96
CA ALA A 256 -15.02 23.23 -22.42
C ALA A 256 -13.93 23.26 -21.34
N GLU A 257 -14.29 23.13 -20.06
CA GLU A 257 -13.32 23.28 -18.96
C GLU A 257 -13.64 22.40 -17.76
N VAL A 258 -14.11 21.17 -18.01
CA VAL A 258 -14.47 20.25 -16.93
C VAL A 258 -13.24 19.86 -16.13
N GLY A 259 -13.33 20.01 -14.82
CA GLY A 259 -12.29 19.64 -13.88
C GLY A 259 -12.30 18.15 -13.53
N LEU A 260 -11.16 17.60 -13.13
CA LEU A 260 -11.06 16.21 -12.67
C LEU A 260 -11.94 15.93 -11.45
N GLY A 261 -12.15 16.91 -10.58
CA GLY A 261 -13.08 16.80 -9.46
C GLY A 261 -14.55 16.60 -9.88
N GLU A 262 -14.98 17.21 -10.99
CA GLU A 262 -16.32 16.99 -11.55
C GLU A 262 -16.44 15.58 -12.12
N ILE A 263 -15.46 15.13 -12.91
CA ILE A 263 -15.42 13.76 -13.43
C ILE A 263 -15.42 12.74 -12.30
N ALA A 264 -14.59 12.96 -11.26
CA ALA A 264 -14.54 12.09 -10.09
C ALA A 264 -15.89 12.02 -9.36
N ALA A 265 -16.60 13.13 -9.24
CA ALA A 265 -17.94 13.17 -8.63
C ALA A 265 -18.97 12.39 -9.47
N ILE A 266 -18.92 12.50 -10.80
CA ILE A 266 -19.78 11.73 -11.71
C ILE A 266 -19.51 10.23 -11.56
N VAL A 267 -18.23 9.82 -11.61
CA VAL A 267 -17.85 8.41 -11.45
C VAL A 267 -18.28 7.85 -10.10
N ALA A 268 -18.06 8.60 -9.01
CA ALA A 268 -18.46 8.17 -7.68
C ALA A 268 -19.98 8.07 -7.50
N ALA A 269 -20.76 8.86 -8.25
CA ALA A 269 -22.22 8.80 -8.23
C ALA A 269 -22.77 7.62 -9.06
N ASP A 270 -22.19 7.38 -10.23
CA ASP A 270 -22.74 6.44 -11.22
C ASP A 270 -22.17 5.02 -11.09
N ILE A 271 -20.94 4.87 -10.56
CA ILE A 271 -20.22 3.59 -10.50
C ILE A 271 -19.98 3.20 -9.03
N PRO A 272 -20.87 2.39 -8.42
CA PRO A 272 -20.72 1.98 -7.03
C PRO A 272 -19.50 1.07 -6.85
N GLY A 273 -18.82 1.21 -5.72
CA GLY A 273 -17.64 0.39 -5.41
C GLY A 273 -16.33 0.94 -5.99
N VAL A 274 -16.36 2.10 -6.65
CA VAL A 274 -15.18 2.85 -7.09
C VAL A 274 -15.04 4.13 -6.26
N ILE A 275 -13.82 4.43 -5.85
CA ILE A 275 -13.42 5.73 -5.32
C ILE A 275 -12.64 6.42 -6.43
N ALA A 276 -13.14 7.58 -6.87
CA ALA A 276 -12.49 8.44 -7.83
C ALA A 276 -11.96 9.69 -7.13
N GLU A 277 -10.71 10.06 -7.39
CA GLU A 277 -10.06 11.22 -6.80
C GLU A 277 -9.02 11.81 -7.76
N GLU A 278 -8.74 13.11 -7.61
CA GLU A 278 -7.62 13.75 -8.30
C GLU A 278 -6.34 13.57 -7.47
N VAL A 279 -5.28 13.02 -8.09
CA VAL A 279 -3.96 12.86 -7.49
C VAL A 279 -2.91 13.38 -8.46
N GLU A 280 -2.13 14.37 -8.02
CA GLU A 280 -1.05 14.96 -8.81
C GLU A 280 -1.51 15.47 -10.20
N GLY A 281 -2.76 15.94 -10.29
CA GLY A 281 -3.37 16.44 -11.53
C GLY A 281 -3.87 15.35 -12.48
N ALA A 282 -3.90 14.08 -12.05
CA ALA A 282 -4.45 12.95 -12.80
C ALA A 282 -5.67 12.35 -12.09
N LEU A 283 -6.57 11.72 -12.86
CA LEU A 283 -7.69 10.96 -12.29
C LEU A 283 -7.18 9.61 -11.79
N ARG A 284 -7.35 9.34 -10.50
CA ARG A 284 -7.13 8.04 -9.90
C ARG A 284 -8.48 7.37 -9.65
N LEU A 285 -8.62 6.14 -10.10
CA LEU A 285 -9.78 5.28 -9.83
C LEU A 285 -9.30 4.06 -9.05
N ARG A 286 -9.90 3.79 -7.91
CA ARG A 286 -9.59 2.60 -7.10
C ARG A 286 -10.83 1.89 -6.62
N THR A 287 -10.74 0.59 -6.42
CA THR A 287 -11.83 -0.18 -5.84
C THR A 287 -12.00 0.12 -4.35
N VAL A 288 -13.23 0.04 -3.85
CA VAL A 288 -13.51 0.02 -2.41
C VAL A 288 -13.10 -1.33 -1.81
N SER A 289 -13.22 -2.41 -2.59
CA SER A 289 -12.71 -3.73 -2.26
C SER A 289 -11.18 -3.76 -2.28
N THR A 290 -10.59 -4.66 -1.47
CA THR A 290 -9.14 -4.85 -1.35
C THR A 290 -8.80 -6.33 -1.42
N GLY A 291 -7.59 -6.68 -1.85
CA GLY A 291 -7.11 -8.07 -1.96
C GLY A 291 -6.95 -8.51 -3.42
N ALA A 292 -6.46 -9.74 -3.64
CA ALA A 292 -6.22 -10.25 -5.00
C ALA A 292 -7.48 -10.47 -5.85
N ALA A 293 -8.65 -10.49 -5.23
CA ALA A 293 -9.93 -10.55 -5.95
C ALA A 293 -10.42 -9.17 -6.40
N ALA A 294 -9.86 -8.07 -5.85
CA ALA A 294 -10.21 -6.73 -6.28
C ALA A 294 -9.65 -6.48 -7.68
N SER A 295 -10.48 -5.99 -8.59
CA SER A 295 -10.07 -5.69 -9.97
C SER A 295 -10.80 -4.48 -10.52
N ILE A 296 -10.11 -3.67 -11.31
CA ILE A 296 -10.71 -2.57 -12.07
C ILE A 296 -10.15 -2.58 -13.49
N GLN A 297 -11.03 -2.37 -14.47
CA GLN A 297 -10.65 -2.25 -15.87
C GLN A 297 -11.49 -1.16 -16.53
N VAL A 298 -10.85 -0.26 -17.26
CA VAL A 298 -11.54 0.71 -18.12
C VAL A 298 -11.89 0.00 -19.42
N ASP A 299 -13.18 -0.01 -19.75
CA ASP A 299 -13.66 -0.65 -20.97
C ASP A 299 -13.25 0.21 -22.19
N PRO A 300 -12.71 -0.38 -23.28
CA PRO A 300 -12.32 0.34 -24.50
C PRO A 300 -13.45 1.06 -25.24
N THR A 301 -14.72 0.86 -24.82
CA THR A 301 -15.87 1.62 -25.32
C THR A 301 -16.06 2.97 -24.64
N SER A 302 -15.30 3.26 -23.58
CA SER A 302 -15.24 4.58 -22.96
C SER A 302 -14.83 5.63 -23.99
N THR A 303 -15.38 6.84 -23.89
CA THR A 303 -14.99 7.95 -24.78
C THR A 303 -14.02 8.93 -24.12
N LEU A 304 -13.92 8.87 -22.78
CA LEU A 304 -13.07 9.76 -21.98
C LEU A 304 -11.71 9.15 -21.60
N ASP A 305 -11.48 7.86 -21.82
CA ASP A 305 -10.25 7.17 -21.40
C ASP A 305 -9.00 7.78 -22.02
N ASP A 306 -9.01 8.04 -23.33
CA ASP A 306 -7.91 8.68 -24.06
C ASP A 306 -7.63 10.10 -23.54
N GLN A 307 -8.68 10.90 -23.29
CA GLN A 307 -8.53 12.26 -22.78
C GLN A 307 -7.99 12.29 -21.35
N LEU A 308 -8.34 11.30 -20.54
CA LEU A 308 -7.90 11.15 -19.16
C LEU A 308 -6.56 10.38 -19.04
N GLY A 309 -6.06 9.84 -20.15
CA GLY A 309 -4.84 9.02 -20.19
C GLY A 309 -4.95 7.73 -19.40
N LEU A 310 -6.15 7.15 -19.31
CA LEU A 310 -6.40 5.87 -18.66
C LEU A 310 -6.09 4.73 -19.64
N ASP A 311 -5.43 3.67 -19.17
CA ASP A 311 -5.27 2.46 -19.95
C ASP A 311 -6.46 1.50 -19.79
N ASN A 312 -6.63 0.58 -20.74
CA ASN A 312 -7.71 -0.41 -20.74
C ASN A 312 -7.26 -1.79 -20.24
N ASP A 313 -6.06 -1.91 -19.68
CA ASP A 313 -5.58 -3.17 -19.12
C ASP A 313 -6.28 -3.44 -17.77
N PRO A 314 -6.46 -4.72 -17.38
CA PRO A 314 -7.01 -5.05 -16.08
C PRO A 314 -5.98 -4.79 -14.97
N HIS A 315 -6.36 -3.95 -14.00
CA HIS A 315 -5.60 -3.68 -12.79
C HIS A 315 -6.12 -4.52 -11.63
N LEU A 316 -5.22 -5.04 -10.80
CA LEU A 316 -5.53 -5.96 -9.70
C LEU A 316 -5.08 -5.40 -8.36
N GLY A 317 -5.86 -5.67 -7.32
CA GLY A 317 -5.44 -5.47 -5.94
C GLY A 317 -4.44 -6.54 -5.49
N ALA A 318 -3.78 -6.29 -4.35
CA ALA A 318 -2.84 -7.25 -3.76
C ALA A 318 -3.40 -7.81 -2.46
N GLU A 319 -3.16 -9.10 -2.20
CA GLU A 319 -3.47 -9.68 -0.90
C GLU A 319 -2.61 -9.07 0.20
N GLY A 320 -3.20 -8.96 1.38
CA GLY A 320 -2.44 -8.71 2.59
C GLY A 320 -1.59 -9.94 2.95
N GLY A 321 -0.38 -9.70 3.44
CA GLY A 321 0.58 -10.74 3.76
C GLY A 321 0.74 -10.96 5.26
N ALA A 322 0.95 -12.20 5.69
CA ALA A 322 1.32 -12.49 7.08
C ALA A 322 2.61 -11.75 7.46
N ALA A 323 2.60 -11.11 8.65
CA ALA A 323 3.76 -10.47 9.25
C ALA A 323 4.95 -11.43 9.30
N ASN A 324 6.05 -11.08 8.60
CA ASN A 324 7.30 -11.81 8.73
C ASN A 324 7.87 -11.56 10.13
N ALA A 325 8.15 -12.62 10.88
CA ALA A 325 8.73 -12.53 12.21
C ALA A 325 10.15 -13.13 12.20
N LEU A 326 11.12 -12.40 12.74
CA LEU A 326 12.46 -12.89 12.98
C LEU A 326 12.60 -13.24 14.46
N ARG A 327 12.93 -14.50 14.76
CA ARG A 327 13.25 -14.88 16.14
C ARG A 327 14.67 -14.42 16.47
N VAL A 328 14.79 -13.64 17.52
CA VAL A 328 16.06 -13.21 18.09
C VAL A 328 16.24 -13.93 19.41
N GLU A 329 17.29 -14.74 19.52
CA GLU A 329 17.64 -15.46 20.75
C GLU A 329 19.03 -15.05 21.23
N GLY A 330 19.20 -14.93 22.55
CA GLY A 330 20.50 -14.76 23.19
C GLY A 330 21.37 -16.02 23.03
N LYS A 331 22.68 -15.81 22.87
CA LYS A 331 23.67 -16.88 22.68
C LYS A 331 23.69 -17.87 23.84
N ASP A 332 23.66 -17.35 25.07
CA ASP A 332 23.77 -18.13 26.31
C ASP A 332 22.58 -17.83 27.25
N PRO A 333 22.16 -18.79 28.11
CA PRO A 333 21.12 -18.54 29.11
C PRO A 333 21.68 -17.64 30.22
N ALA A 334 21.25 -16.37 30.27
CA ALA A 334 21.73 -15.37 31.22
C ALA A 334 20.72 -14.22 31.35
N PRO A 335 20.66 -13.54 32.52
CA PRO A 335 19.80 -12.37 32.72
C PRO A 335 20.28 -11.13 31.94
N SER A 336 21.54 -11.08 31.49
CA SER A 336 22.10 -9.97 30.72
C SER A 336 22.60 -10.39 29.33
N ARG A 337 22.39 -9.48 28.39
CA ARG A 337 22.41 -9.67 26.93
C ARG A 337 23.83 -9.90 26.40
N THR A 338 24.13 -11.02 25.73
CA THR A 338 25.24 -11.05 24.75
C THR A 338 25.04 -12.08 23.64
N GLY A 339 25.24 -11.65 22.39
CA GLY A 339 25.33 -12.47 21.18
C GLY A 339 23.99 -12.83 20.54
N LEU A 340 23.68 -12.22 19.39
CA LEU A 340 22.48 -12.51 18.60
C LEU A 340 22.72 -13.72 17.69
N ARG A 341 21.80 -14.69 17.68
CA ARG A 341 21.64 -15.63 16.56
C ARG A 341 20.28 -15.38 15.91
N SER A 342 20.25 -15.15 14.60
CA SER A 342 19.03 -15.02 13.82
C SER A 342 18.65 -16.37 13.21
N ARG A 343 17.37 -16.74 13.30
CA ARG A 343 16.78 -17.83 12.50
C ARG A 343 15.51 -17.29 11.85
N SER A 344 15.44 -17.35 10.53
CA SER A 344 14.20 -17.05 9.78
C SER A 344 13.26 -18.25 9.85
N GLY A 345 11.98 -18.00 10.12
CA GLY A 345 10.96 -19.03 10.18
C GLY A 345 9.57 -18.42 10.34
N ARG A 346 8.54 -19.11 9.85
CA ARG A 346 7.13 -18.71 10.00
C ARG A 346 6.76 -18.81 11.49
N PRO A 347 6.14 -17.78 12.11
CA PRO A 347 5.68 -17.91 13.49
C PRO A 347 4.61 -19.01 13.58
N PRO A 348 4.59 -19.82 14.66
CA PRO A 348 3.53 -20.79 14.85
C PRO A 348 2.19 -20.07 15.00
N GLU A 349 1.17 -20.52 14.27
CA GLU A 349 -0.21 -20.06 14.44
C GLU A 349 -0.61 -20.18 15.91
N ALA A 350 -1.11 -19.07 16.47
CA ALA A 350 -1.70 -19.06 17.80
C ALA A 350 -2.92 -19.99 17.81
N ARG A 351 -2.75 -21.23 18.30
CA ARG A 351 -3.90 -22.08 18.62
C ARG A 351 -4.65 -21.43 19.79
N PRO A 352 -5.97 -21.20 19.67
CA PRO A 352 -6.76 -20.71 20.79
C PRO A 352 -6.74 -21.74 21.92
N ALA A 353 -6.52 -21.28 23.14
CA ALA A 353 -6.50 -22.10 24.34
C ALA A 353 -7.86 -22.81 24.52
N SER A 354 -7.87 -24.13 24.38
CA SER A 354 -9.03 -24.94 24.76
C SER A 354 -9.10 -25.02 26.28
N SER A 355 -10.10 -24.32 26.85
CA SER A 355 -10.45 -24.39 28.26
C SER A 355 -11.00 -25.78 28.60
N THR A 356 -10.11 -26.67 29.04
CA THR A 356 -10.53 -27.94 29.65
C THR A 356 -11.05 -27.65 31.05
N SER A 357 -12.35 -27.36 31.16
CA SER A 357 -13.02 -27.30 32.47
C SER A 357 -13.17 -28.71 33.04
N ARG A 358 -12.29 -29.05 33.98
CA ARG A 358 -12.38 -30.28 34.76
C ARG A 358 -13.42 -30.08 35.87
N SER A 359 -14.69 -30.36 35.56
CA SER A 359 -15.76 -30.46 36.55
C SER A 359 -15.86 -31.91 37.04
N SER A 360 -15.20 -32.22 38.15
CA SER A 360 -15.43 -33.47 38.89
C SER A 360 -16.68 -33.27 39.76
N ARG A 361 -17.82 -33.83 39.33
CA ARG A 361 -19.02 -33.99 40.17
C ARG A 361 -19.17 -35.45 40.56
N THR A 362 -19.12 -35.67 41.85
CA THR A 362 -19.32 -36.94 42.56
C THR A 362 -20.77 -37.41 42.49
N GLY A 363 -20.97 -38.69 42.17
CA GLY A 363 -22.02 -39.56 42.75
C GLY A 363 -23.41 -39.57 42.10
N CYS A 364 -23.81 -40.71 41.52
CA CYS A 364 -24.95 -41.50 42.02
C CYS A 364 -24.99 -42.90 41.37
N THR A 365 -25.36 -43.85 42.22
CA THR A 365 -25.43 -45.31 42.08
C THR A 365 -26.61 -45.81 41.24
N GLY A 366 -26.46 -46.96 40.59
CA GLY A 366 -27.57 -47.71 39.99
C GLY A 366 -27.14 -49.05 39.41
N SER A 367 -27.33 -50.11 40.20
CA SER A 367 -27.03 -51.51 39.94
C SER A 367 -28.04 -52.20 39.00
N SER A 368 -27.55 -53.05 38.07
CA SER A 368 -28.19 -54.34 37.73
C SER A 368 -27.26 -55.21 36.85
N SER A 369 -27.05 -56.43 37.31
CA SER A 369 -26.14 -57.48 36.83
C SER A 369 -26.71 -58.30 35.64
N PRO A 370 -25.91 -59.21 35.03
CA PRO A 370 -26.07 -59.64 33.64
C PRO A 370 -26.78 -60.99 33.46
N THR A 371 -27.43 -61.15 32.31
CA THR A 371 -27.54 -62.39 31.51
C THR A 371 -27.77 -62.01 30.06
#